data_AF-A0A4Q8QQC3-F1
#
_entry.id   AF-A0A4Q8QQC3-F1
#
_cell.length_a   1.000
_cell.length_b   1.000
_cell.length_c   1.000
_cell.angle_alpha   90.00
_cell.angle_beta   90.00
_cell.angle_gamma   90.00
#
_symmetry.space_group_name_H-M   'P 1'
#
loop_
_entity.id
_entity.type
_entity.pdbx_description
1 polymer ?
#
loop_
_entity_poly.entity_id
_entity_poly.type
_entity_poly.pdbx_seq_one_letter_code
_entity_poly.pdbx_strand_id
1 'polypeptide(L)' 'MQASTKSTPTAGHCGTIFVAIELRQKTWLVTLHSPDRDRISRHKLEGGDHAGLLALIE' A
#
# COMPACT_ATOMS: atom_id res chain seq x y z
N MET A 1 20.69 -8.91 -21.67
CA MET A 1 19.42 -9.45 -21.14
C MET A 1 19.24 -8.88 -19.75
N GLN A 2 18.36 -7.89 -19.55
CA GLN A 2 18.08 -7.35 -18.22
C GLN A 2 16.90 -8.12 -17.63
N ALA A 3 17.12 -8.83 -16.51
CA ALA A 3 16.06 -9.55 -15.83
C ALA A 3 15.13 -8.54 -15.12
N SER A 4 13.84 -8.63 -15.40
CA SER A 4 12.81 -7.87 -14.69
C SER A 4 12.72 -8.41 -13.25
N THR A 5 12.87 -7.55 -12.24
CA THR A 5 12.77 -7.90 -10.82
C THR A 5 11.32 -7.99 -10.35
N LYS A 6 10.36 -8.14 -11.25
CA LYS A 6 8.95 -8.32 -10.89
C LYS A 6 8.80 -9.67 -10.19
N SER A 7 8.74 -9.63 -8.87
CA SER A 7 8.48 -10.79 -8.03
C SER A 7 7.24 -11.52 -8.55
N THR A 8 7.41 -12.78 -8.94
CA THR A 8 6.28 -13.63 -9.29
C THR A 8 5.64 -14.10 -7.99
N PRO A 9 4.34 -13.89 -7.76
CA PRO A 9 3.68 -14.43 -6.59
C PRO A 9 3.90 -15.94 -6.59
N THR A 10 4.64 -16.45 -5.60
CA THR A 10 4.77 -17.89 -5.43
C THR A 10 3.42 -18.39 -4.93
N ALA A 11 2.80 -19.34 -5.63
CA ALA A 11 1.54 -19.94 -5.24
C ALA A 11 1.66 -20.44 -3.78
N GLY A 12 1.01 -19.73 -2.85
CA GLY A 12 1.09 -20.00 -1.41
C GLY A 12 1.30 -18.78 -0.52
N HIS A 13 1.79 -17.66 -1.05
CA HIS A 13 1.98 -16.42 -0.27
C HIS A 13 0.86 -15.41 -0.54
N CYS A 14 -0.38 -15.76 -0.19
CA CYS A 14 -1.48 -14.80 -0.15
C CYS A 14 -1.43 -14.07 1.20
N GLY A 15 -0.67 -12.98 1.26
CA GLY A 15 -0.58 -12.13 2.44
C GLY A 15 -1.77 -11.18 2.52
N THR A 16 -2.42 -11.08 3.68
CA THR A 16 -3.48 -10.09 3.90
C THR A 16 -2.87 -8.75 4.30
N ILE A 17 -3.20 -7.69 3.56
CA ILE A 17 -2.86 -6.30 3.92
C ILE A 17 -4.03 -5.70 4.68
N PHE A 18 -3.76 -5.08 5.84
CA PHE A 18 -4.75 -4.31 6.58
C PHE A 18 -4.51 -2.82 6.35
N VAL A 19 -5.57 -2.09 5.98
CA VAL A 19 -5.52 -0.66 5.70
C VAL A 19 -6.60 0.07 6.48
N ALA A 20 -6.22 1.13 7.20
CA ALA A 20 -7.16 2.08 7.79
C ALA A 20 -7.01 3.43 7.08
N ILE A 21 -8.15 3.99 6.64
CA ILE A 21 -8.18 5.21 5.84
C ILE A 21 -9.09 6.24 6.52
N GLU A 22 -8.55 7.41 6.84
CA GLU A 22 -9.31 8.59 7.23
C GLU A 22 -9.42 9.53 6.03
N LEU A 23 -10.65 9.79 5.58
CA LEU A 23 -10.94 10.65 4.45
C LEU A 23 -11.41 12.02 4.94
N ARG A 24 -10.60 13.06 4.77
CA ARG A 24 -11.04 14.46 4.86
C ARG A 24 -11.01 15.10 3.48
N GLN A 25 -11.73 16.22 3.34
CA GLN A 25 -11.86 16.92 2.05
C GLN A 25 -10.51 17.27 1.40
N LYS A 26 -9.54 17.75 2.18
CA LYS A 26 -8.23 18.20 1.65
C LYS A 26 -7.10 17.20 1.86
N THR A 27 -7.24 16.27 2.80
CA THR A 27 -6.13 15.39 3.19
C THR A 27 -6.66 14.03 3.58
N TRP A 28 -6.02 12.98 3.12
CA TRP A 28 -6.29 11.61 3.56
C TRP A 28 -5.13 11.11 4.42
N LEU A 29 -5.45 10.35 5.45
CA LEU A 29 -4.46 9.65 6.28
C LEU A 29 -4.63 8.15 6.07
N VAL A 30 -3.55 7.48 5.69
CA VAL A 30 -3.55 6.05 5.37
C VAL A 30 -2.59 5.35 6.32
N THR A 31 -3.07 4.33 7.01
CA THR A 31 -2.25 3.47 7.86
C THR A 31 -2.26 2.06 7.28
N LEU A 32 -1.09 1.46 7.12
CA LEU A 32 -0.93 0.20 6.41
C LEU A 32 -0.08 -0.79 7.22
N HIS A 33 -0.60 -2.00 7.35
CA HIS A 33 0.08 -3.14 7.94
C HIS A 33 0.07 -4.27 6.90
N SER A 34 1.24 -4.57 6.36
CA SER A 34 1.43 -5.59 5.34
C SER A 34 2.42 -6.65 5.81
N PRO A 35 2.28 -7.91 5.38
CA PRO A 35 3.11 -9.02 5.87
C PRO A 35 4.57 -8.93 5.41
N ASP A 36 4.86 -8.13 4.38
CA ASP A 36 6.21 -7.81 3.90
C ASP A 36 6.89 -6.68 4.68
N ARG A 37 6.16 -6.01 5.59
CA ARG A 37 6.69 -4.93 6.43
C ARG A 37 6.52 -5.23 7.91
N ASP A 38 7.64 -5.21 8.62
CA ASP A 38 7.71 -5.47 10.07
C ASP A 38 6.94 -4.43 10.91
N ARG A 39 6.66 -3.24 10.35
CA ARG A 39 6.03 -2.14 11.08
C ARG A 39 4.86 -1.54 10.32
N ILE A 40 3.86 -1.12 11.08
CA ILE A 40 2.75 -0.30 10.60
C ILE A 40 3.31 1.03 10.08
N SER A 41 2.96 1.36 8.84
CA SER A 41 3.34 2.63 8.19
C SER A 41 2.16 3.59 8.14
N ARG A 42 2.45 4.90 8.15
CA ARG A 42 1.44 5.96 8.08
C ARG A 42 1.82 7.00 7.03
N HIS A 43 0.89 7.30 6.13
CA HIS A 43 1.07 8.17 4.97
C HIS A 43 0.00 9.25 4.95
N LYS A 44 0.37 10.44 4.48
CA LYS A 44 -0.57 11.54 4.24
C LYS A 44 -0.65 11.79 2.74
N LEU A 45 -1.86 11.86 2.22
CA LEU A 45 -2.14 12.15 0.81
C LEU A 45 -3.00 13.41 0.70
N GLU A 46 -2.95 14.06 -0.46
CA GLU A 46 -3.93 15.09 -0.82
C GLU A 46 -5.31 14.44 -1.00
N GLY A 47 -6.36 15.19 -0.69
CA GLY A 47 -7.73 14.72 -0.83
C GLY A 47 -8.05 14.41 -2.30
N GLY A 48 -8.53 13.21 -2.58
CA GLY A 48 -8.85 12.76 -3.93
C GLY A 48 -7.66 12.21 -4.73
N ASP A 49 -6.49 12.03 -4.10
CA ASP A 49 -5.34 11.35 -4.73
C ASP A 49 -5.50 9.82 -4.70
N HIS A 50 -6.41 9.31 -5.53
CA HIS A 50 -6.70 7.89 -5.65
C HIS A 50 -5.49 7.10 -6.20
N ALA A 51 -4.69 7.71 -7.08
CA ALA A 51 -3.51 7.09 -7.65
C ALA A 51 -2.42 6.90 -6.59
N GLY A 52 -2.17 7.94 -5.78
CA GLY A 52 -1.28 7.84 -4.62
C GLY A 52 -1.76 6.82 -3.59
N LEU A 53 -3.08 6.69 -3.38
CA LEU A 53 -3.63 5.66 -2.50
C LEU A 53 -3.36 4.25 -3.01
N LEU A 54 -3.60 3.98 -4.30
CA LEU A 54 -3.35 2.66 -4.91
C LEU A 54 -1.86 2.30 -4.89
N ALA A 55 -0.98 3.27 -5.19
CA ALA A 55 0.46 3.05 -5.18
C ALA A 55 1.03 2.66 -3.79
N LEU A 56 0.30 2.91 -2.69
CA LEU A 56 0.70 2.48 -1.35
C LEU A 56 0.34 1.01 -1.05
N ILE A 57 -0.60 0.42 -1.79
CA ILE A 57 -1.14 -0.93 -1.55
C ILE A 57 -0.81 -1.94 -2.67
N GLU A 58 -0.23 -1.49 -3.78
CA GLU A 58 0.23 -2.32 -4.91
C GLU A 58 1.61 -2.96 -4.71
#